data_AF-A0A1F4D4L9-F1
#
_entry.id   AF-A0A1F4D4L9-F1
#
_cell.length_a   1.000
_cell.length_b   1.000
_cell.length_c   1.000
_cell.angle_alpha   90.00
_cell.angle_beta   90.00
_cell.angle_gamma   90.00
#
_symmetry.space_group_name_H-M   'P 1'
#
loop_
_entity.id
_entity.type
_entity.pdbx_description
1 polymer ?
#
loop_
_entity_poly.entity_id
_entity_poly.type
_entity_poly.pdbx_seq_one_letter_code
_entity_poly.pdbx_strand_id
1 'polypeptide(L)'
;MALPSKKIVKEIKVDIEKCTGCRACEMACSAFHATPRYSTINPAKSRIRIVADEIRDEYVPLRAADYTPSECTGRHVYLINGKEYSECSFCGASCPSRDYFVEPDSGLPLKCDMCESVPPLAEPMCVQVCGTDALTYVEREEDREQKVQPKRGQIEVGLEYLVQQYGIDAVAESLNELARVKKA
;
A
#
# COMPACT_ATOMS: atom_id res chain seq x y z
N MET A 1 17.79 27.13 15.83
CA MET A 1 17.61 25.66 15.92
C MET A 1 16.12 25.41 16.09
N ALA A 2 15.49 24.74 15.12
CA ALA A 2 14.07 24.40 15.25
C ALA A 2 13.93 23.36 16.37
N LEU A 3 13.04 23.60 17.33
CA LEU A 3 12.76 22.63 18.39
C LEU A 3 12.26 21.33 17.74
N PRO A 4 12.71 20.14 18.20
CA PRO A 4 12.20 18.88 17.69
C PRO A 4 10.68 18.83 17.93
N SER A 5 9.91 18.74 16.85
CA SER A 5 8.47 18.55 16.93
C SER A 5 8.19 17.07 17.18
N LYS A 6 7.50 16.75 18.27
CA LYS A 6 7.04 15.38 18.54
C LYS A 6 6.11 14.91 17.43
N LYS A 7 6.49 13.83 16.73
CA LYS A 7 5.65 13.18 15.73
C LYS A 7 5.28 11.78 16.21
N ILE A 8 3.98 11.45 16.16
CA ILE A 8 3.52 10.08 16.39
C ILE A 8 3.76 9.29 15.10
N VAL A 9 4.53 8.21 15.21
CA VAL A 9 4.77 7.25 14.13
C VAL A 9 3.96 6.00 14.41
N LYS A 10 3.12 5.64 13.44
CA LYS A 10 2.33 4.42 13.43
C LYS A 10 3.14 3.32 12.75
N GLU A 11 3.25 2.17 13.40
CA GLU A 11 4.09 1.07 12.95
C GLU A 11 3.30 -0.24 12.99
N ILE A 12 3.40 -1.02 11.92
CA ILE A 12 2.99 -2.42 11.92
C ILE A 12 4.28 -3.24 11.95
N LYS A 13 4.53 -3.95 13.04
CA LYS A 13 5.62 -4.91 13.12
C LYS A 13 5.21 -6.18 12.40
N VAL A 14 6.13 -6.71 11.60
CA VAL A 14 5.92 -7.92 10.79
C VAL A 14 6.88 -8.98 11.28
N ASP A 15 6.33 -10.08 11.79
CA ASP A 15 7.06 -11.29 12.16
C ASP A 15 6.73 -12.39 11.14
N ILE A 16 7.62 -12.56 10.16
CA ILE A 16 7.41 -13.49 9.04
C ILE A 16 7.41 -14.95 9.46
N GLU A 17 8.06 -15.29 10.59
CA GLU A 17 8.11 -16.66 11.12
C GLU A 17 6.76 -17.12 11.69
N LYS A 18 5.89 -16.16 12.03
CA LYS A 18 4.51 -16.43 12.48
C LYS A 18 3.48 -16.40 11.35
N CYS A 19 3.89 -16.00 10.15
CA CYS A 19 2.96 -15.91 9.02
C CYS A 19 2.68 -17.30 8.45
N THR A 20 1.40 -17.67 8.36
CA THR A 20 0.97 -18.96 7.81
C THR A 20 0.56 -18.88 6.35
N GLY A 21 0.71 -17.72 5.70
CA GLY A 21 0.26 -17.52 4.32
C GLY A 21 -1.26 -17.53 4.11
N CYS A 22 -2.07 -17.43 5.17
CA CYS A 22 -3.54 -17.55 5.06
C CYS A 22 -4.25 -16.44 4.27
N ARG A 23 -3.56 -15.30 4.02
CA ARG A 23 -4.05 -14.13 3.26
C ARG A 23 -5.34 -13.48 3.80
N ALA A 24 -5.71 -13.74 5.06
CA ALA A 24 -6.83 -13.07 5.72
C ALA A 24 -6.68 -11.53 5.73
N CYS A 25 -5.44 -11.04 5.89
CA CYS A 25 -5.12 -9.63 5.82
C CYS A 25 -5.44 -9.02 4.44
N GLU A 26 -5.22 -9.75 3.35
CA GLU A 26 -5.51 -9.28 2.00
C GLU A 26 -7.02 -9.10 1.81
N MET A 27 -7.79 -10.13 2.22
CA MET A 27 -9.24 -10.15 2.15
C MET A 27 -9.84 -9.00 2.96
N ALA A 28 -9.48 -8.88 4.25
CA ALA A 28 -10.01 -7.86 5.14
C ALA A 28 -9.69 -6.45 4.66
N CYS A 29 -8.46 -6.21 4.19
CA CYS A 29 -8.06 -4.91 3.68
C CYS A 29 -8.82 -4.54 2.40
N SER A 30 -8.99 -5.47 1.45
CA SER A 30 -9.77 -5.20 0.23
C SER A 30 -11.24 -4.95 0.53
N ALA A 31 -11.83 -5.72 1.45
CA ALA A 31 -13.22 -5.54 1.87
C ALA A 31 -13.44 -4.18 2.53
N PHE A 32 -12.53 -3.76 3.41
CA PHE A 32 -12.59 -2.46 4.08
C PHE A 32 -12.50 -1.28 3.12
N HIS A 33 -11.76 -1.42 2.01
CA HIS A 33 -11.59 -0.37 1.01
C HIS A 33 -12.55 -0.48 -0.18
N ALA A 34 -13.48 -1.44 -0.17
CA ALA A 34 -14.55 -1.48 -1.15
C ALA A 34 -15.41 -0.21 -1.05
N THR A 35 -16.03 0.19 -2.15
CA THR A 35 -16.96 1.32 -2.18
C THR A 35 -18.29 0.84 -2.76
N PRO A 36 -19.36 0.73 -1.95
CA PRO A 36 -19.44 0.95 -0.50
C PRO A 36 -18.58 -0.02 0.33
N ARG A 37 -18.24 0.36 1.56
CA ARG A 37 -17.41 -0.45 2.47
C ARG A 37 -18.00 -1.86 2.65
N TYR A 38 -17.16 -2.89 2.56
CA TYR A 38 -17.50 -4.32 2.61
C TYR A 38 -18.43 -4.86 1.51
N SER A 39 -18.77 -4.06 0.49
CA SER A 39 -19.65 -4.51 -0.60
C SER A 39 -19.04 -5.61 -1.46
N THR A 40 -17.71 -5.65 -1.59
CA THR A 40 -16.97 -6.61 -2.40
C THR A 40 -15.67 -6.98 -1.72
N ILE A 41 -15.12 -8.15 -2.07
CA ILE A 41 -13.82 -8.61 -1.59
C ILE A 41 -13.01 -9.00 -2.82
N ASN A 42 -11.86 -8.35 -3.00
CA ASN A 42 -10.94 -8.65 -4.09
C ASN A 42 -9.50 -8.45 -3.60
N PRO A 43 -8.76 -9.53 -3.27
CA PRO A 43 -7.39 -9.43 -2.80
C PRO A 43 -6.43 -8.67 -3.73
N ALA A 44 -6.71 -8.59 -5.04
CA ALA A 44 -5.92 -7.78 -5.97
C ALA A 44 -6.01 -6.27 -5.66
N LYS A 45 -7.12 -5.81 -5.05
CA LYS A 45 -7.32 -4.42 -4.59
C LYS A 45 -6.78 -4.15 -3.19
N SER A 46 -6.10 -5.13 -2.60
CA SER A 46 -5.59 -5.02 -1.24
C SER A 46 -4.34 -4.16 -1.16
N ARG A 47 -4.24 -3.36 -0.09
CA ARG A 47 -3.08 -2.52 0.23
C ARG A 47 -2.04 -3.24 1.09
N ILE A 48 -2.23 -4.54 1.32
CA ILE A 48 -1.25 -5.49 1.88
C ILE A 48 -1.31 -6.76 1.04
N ARG A 49 -0.17 -7.36 0.77
CA ARG A 49 -0.03 -8.59 -0.03
C ARG A 49 0.93 -9.54 0.67
N ILE A 50 0.65 -10.83 0.66
CA ILE A 50 1.60 -11.85 1.10
C ILE A 50 2.39 -12.27 -0.14
N VAL A 51 3.68 -11.95 -0.16
CA VAL A 51 4.60 -12.57 -1.12
C VAL A 51 4.82 -13.99 -0.63
N ALA A 52 4.35 -14.95 -1.42
CA ALA A 52 4.33 -16.35 -1.04
C ALA A 52 5.05 -17.22 -2.09
N ASP A 53 5.96 -18.07 -1.61
CA ASP A 53 6.52 -19.19 -2.35
C ASP A 53 6.53 -20.41 -1.42
N GLU A 54 5.53 -21.28 -1.59
CA GLU A 54 5.32 -22.46 -0.75
C GLU A 54 6.48 -23.47 -0.86
N ILE A 55 7.19 -23.51 -1.98
CA ILE A 55 8.33 -24.42 -2.20
C ILE A 55 9.54 -23.93 -1.40
N ARG A 56 9.72 -22.61 -1.32
CA ARG A 56 10.79 -21.98 -0.55
C ARG A 56 10.39 -21.61 0.87
N ASP A 57 9.17 -21.98 1.30
CA ASP A 57 8.58 -21.62 2.59
C ASP A 57 8.47 -20.08 2.79
N GLU A 58 8.49 -19.28 1.72
CA GLU A 58 8.43 -17.83 1.80
C GLU A 58 7.00 -17.34 2.10
N TYR A 59 6.81 -16.59 3.18
CA TYR A 59 5.55 -15.91 3.51
C TYR A 59 5.85 -14.51 4.07
N VAL A 60 5.90 -13.50 3.20
CA VAL A 60 6.26 -12.13 3.57
C VAL A 60 5.05 -11.21 3.44
N PRO A 61 4.43 -10.79 4.55
CA PRO A 61 3.43 -9.73 4.53
C PRO A 61 4.06 -8.38 4.16
N LEU A 62 3.65 -7.86 3.02
CA LEU A 62 4.20 -6.66 2.42
C LEU A 62 3.10 -5.62 2.23
N ARG A 63 3.33 -4.42 2.74
CA ARG A 63 2.36 -3.33 2.70
C ARG A 63 2.65 -2.38 1.53
N ALA A 64 1.60 -1.89 0.88
CA ALA A 64 1.69 -0.90 -0.18
C ALA A 64 2.32 0.40 0.33
N ALA A 65 3.40 0.83 -0.31
CA ALA A 65 4.14 2.05 -0.06
C ALA A 65 3.82 3.10 -1.12
N ASP A 66 4.80 3.93 -1.49
CA ASP A 66 4.63 4.97 -2.50
C ASP A 66 4.69 4.43 -3.93
N TYR A 67 4.11 5.22 -4.84
CA TYR A 67 4.17 5.00 -6.29
C TYR A 67 5.55 5.36 -6.83
N THR A 68 6.06 4.54 -7.74
CA THR A 68 7.24 4.85 -8.55
C THR A 68 6.89 4.80 -10.04
N PRO A 69 7.25 5.82 -10.82
CA PRO A 69 6.95 5.85 -12.26
C PRO A 69 7.86 4.96 -13.09
N SER A 70 8.99 4.52 -12.54
CA SER A 70 9.96 3.68 -13.22
C SER A 70 10.43 2.54 -12.35
N GLU A 71 10.94 1.49 -13.02
CA GLU A 71 11.65 0.41 -12.34
C GLU A 71 13.04 0.87 -11.87
N CYS A 72 13.63 0.08 -10.97
CA CYS A 72 15.04 0.23 -10.62
C CYS A 72 15.94 -0.27 -11.75
N THR A 73 17.12 0.32 -11.91
CA THR A 73 18.14 -0.13 -12.88
C THR A 73 18.68 -1.53 -12.58
N GLY A 74 18.56 -1.97 -11.32
CA GLY A 74 18.85 -3.32 -10.87
C GLY A 74 17.91 -3.71 -9.74
N ARG A 75 17.62 -5.00 -9.63
CA ARG A 75 16.69 -5.56 -8.63
C ARG A 75 17.46 -6.41 -7.62
N HIS A 76 16.87 -6.60 -6.45
CA HIS A 76 17.49 -7.33 -5.34
C HIS A 76 16.80 -8.68 -5.12
N VAL A 77 17.62 -9.70 -4.88
CA VAL A 77 17.26 -11.00 -4.32
C VAL A 77 18.02 -11.11 -3.00
N TYR A 78 17.33 -11.56 -1.94
CA TYR A 78 17.91 -11.62 -0.60
C TYR A 78 18.13 -13.07 -0.19
N LEU A 79 19.33 -13.36 0.33
CA LEU A 79 19.62 -14.59 1.06
C LEU A 79 19.68 -14.26 2.55
N ILE A 80 18.70 -14.71 3.32
CA ILE A 80 18.60 -14.46 4.77
C ILE A 80 18.54 -15.82 5.45
N ASN A 81 19.46 -16.08 6.37
CA ASN A 81 19.55 -17.35 7.12
C ASN A 81 19.51 -18.61 6.21
N GLY A 82 20.12 -18.54 5.02
CA GLY A 82 20.17 -19.65 4.07
C GLY A 82 18.91 -19.82 3.20
N LYS A 83 17.89 -18.98 3.37
CA LYS A 83 16.67 -18.93 2.54
C LYS A 83 16.76 -17.82 1.51
N GLU A 84 16.59 -18.18 0.24
CA GLU A 84 16.54 -17.23 -0.86
C GLU A 84 15.11 -16.74 -1.07
N TYR A 85 14.90 -15.43 -0.93
CA TYR A 85 13.61 -14.78 -1.11
C TYR A 85 13.44 -14.34 -2.56
N SER A 86 12.20 -14.30 -3.02
CA SER A 86 11.88 -13.85 -4.37
C SER A 86 12.38 -12.42 -4.65
N GLU A 87 12.56 -12.13 -5.94
CA GLU A 87 12.98 -10.79 -6.36
C GLU A 87 11.98 -9.73 -5.87
N CYS A 88 12.48 -8.66 -5.25
CA CYS A 88 11.66 -7.56 -4.71
C CYS A 88 10.64 -7.93 -3.61
N SER A 89 10.76 -9.09 -2.95
CA SER A 89 9.81 -9.56 -1.90
C SER A 89 9.59 -8.61 -0.73
N PHE A 90 10.53 -7.70 -0.47
CA PHE A 90 10.46 -6.72 0.62
C PHE A 90 10.15 -5.29 0.14
N CYS A 91 9.91 -5.10 -1.16
CA CYS A 91 9.69 -3.77 -1.73
C CYS A 91 8.20 -3.43 -1.77
N GLY A 92 7.75 -2.49 -0.94
CA GLY A 92 6.33 -2.08 -0.91
C GLY A 92 5.87 -1.20 -2.08
N ALA A 93 6.74 -0.81 -3.00
CA ALA A 93 6.40 0.18 -4.03
C ALA A 93 5.29 -0.31 -4.96
N SER A 94 4.40 0.60 -5.35
CA SER A 94 3.54 0.43 -6.52
C SER A 94 4.38 0.74 -7.75
N CYS A 95 4.89 -0.32 -8.38
CA CYS A 95 5.99 -0.27 -9.36
C CYS A 95 5.56 -0.98 -10.65
N PRO A 96 5.90 -0.45 -11.84
CA PRO A 96 5.51 -1.06 -13.12
C PRO A 96 6.10 -2.47 -13.36
N SER A 97 7.07 -2.91 -12.56
CA SER A 97 7.72 -4.22 -12.70
C SER A 97 6.85 -5.43 -12.33
N ARG A 98 5.71 -5.22 -11.66
CA ARG A 98 4.83 -6.30 -11.15
C ARG A 98 3.45 -5.77 -10.78
N ASP A 99 2.47 -6.66 -10.66
CA ASP A 99 1.06 -6.29 -10.41
C ASP A 99 0.70 -6.05 -8.93
N TYR A 100 1.65 -5.96 -8.00
CA TYR A 100 1.28 -5.66 -6.60
C TYR A 100 1.07 -4.17 -6.40
N PHE A 101 0.03 -3.86 -5.62
CA PHE A 101 -0.35 -2.51 -5.24
C PHE A 101 -0.74 -1.65 -6.45
N VAL A 102 -1.41 -2.27 -7.42
CA VAL A 102 -2.00 -1.62 -8.58
C VAL A 102 -3.46 -2.09 -8.65
N GLU A 103 -4.40 -1.16 -8.81
CA GLU A 103 -5.80 -1.50 -9.04
C GLU A 103 -5.94 -2.29 -10.36
N PRO A 104 -6.49 -3.51 -10.34
CA PRO A 104 -6.46 -4.41 -11.49
C PRO A 104 -7.28 -3.91 -12.68
N ASP A 105 -8.26 -3.05 -12.44
CA ASP A 105 -9.15 -2.54 -13.49
C ASP A 105 -8.60 -1.26 -14.13
N SER A 106 -8.06 -0.35 -13.31
CA SER A 106 -7.69 1.01 -13.74
C SER A 106 -6.19 1.24 -13.87
N GLY A 107 -5.35 0.35 -13.35
CA GLY A 107 -3.90 0.55 -13.28
C GLY A 107 -3.47 1.58 -12.22
N LEU A 108 -4.40 2.11 -11.41
CA LEU A 108 -4.06 3.14 -10.43
C LEU A 108 -3.22 2.58 -9.27
N PRO A 109 -2.21 3.32 -8.79
CA PRO A 109 -1.39 2.89 -7.68
C PRO A 109 -2.17 2.83 -6.37
N LEU A 110 -2.06 1.71 -5.67
CA LEU A 110 -2.58 1.52 -4.33
C LEU A 110 -1.54 1.92 -3.30
N LYS A 111 -1.98 2.63 -2.26
CA LYS A 111 -1.15 3.00 -1.10
C LYS A 111 -1.90 2.69 0.19
N CYS A 112 -1.22 2.08 1.14
CA CYS A 112 -1.81 1.81 2.44
C CYS A 112 -1.85 3.09 3.28
N ASP A 113 -3.05 3.40 3.75
CA ASP A 113 -3.43 4.56 4.55
C ASP A 113 -3.50 4.24 6.05
N MET A 114 -2.99 3.08 6.47
CA MET A 114 -3.10 2.58 7.86
C MET A 114 -4.55 2.49 8.36
N CYS A 115 -5.52 2.24 7.46
CA CYS A 115 -6.95 2.24 7.76
C CYS A 115 -7.47 3.56 8.35
N GLU A 116 -6.87 4.68 7.94
CA GLU A 116 -7.33 6.03 8.32
C GLU A 116 -8.46 6.56 7.45
N SER A 117 -8.87 5.82 6.41
CA SER A 117 -10.03 6.14 5.58
C SER A 117 -11.35 6.18 6.37
N VAL A 118 -12.23 7.13 6.03
CA VAL A 118 -13.38 7.53 6.86
C VAL A 118 -14.49 6.46 6.96
N PRO A 119 -14.92 6.05 8.18
CA PRO A 119 -14.33 6.38 9.48
C PRO A 119 -13.03 5.59 9.77
N PRO A 120 -12.01 6.25 10.35
CA PRO A 120 -10.72 5.64 10.67
C PRO A 120 -10.87 4.58 11.77
N LEU A 121 -9.99 3.59 11.75
CA LEU A 121 -9.93 2.55 12.79
C LEU A 121 -8.83 2.86 13.82
N ALA A 122 -9.04 2.42 15.06
CA ALA A 122 -8.02 2.48 16.10
C ALA A 122 -6.86 1.51 15.83
N GLU A 123 -7.16 0.36 15.22
CA GLU A 123 -6.18 -0.64 14.80
C GLU A 123 -6.46 -1.04 13.34
N PRO A 124 -5.44 -1.22 12.49
CA PRO A 124 -5.65 -1.62 11.09
C PRO A 124 -6.32 -2.98 10.95
N MET A 125 -7.22 -3.12 9.97
CA MET A 125 -7.96 -4.38 9.72
C MET A 125 -7.04 -5.59 9.51
N CYS A 126 -5.90 -5.41 8.85
CA CYS A 126 -4.96 -6.51 8.61
C CYS A 126 -4.32 -7.06 9.89
N VAL A 127 -4.17 -6.22 10.91
CA VAL A 127 -3.68 -6.61 12.25
C VAL A 127 -4.81 -7.31 13.01
N GLN A 128 -6.00 -6.72 13.05
CA GLN A 128 -7.17 -7.30 13.75
C GLN A 128 -7.50 -8.75 13.31
N VAL A 129 -7.32 -9.07 12.02
CA VAL A 129 -7.62 -10.42 11.48
C VAL A 129 -6.43 -11.38 11.54
N CYS A 130 -5.25 -10.94 11.97
CA CYS A 130 -4.06 -11.77 12.02
C CYS A 130 -4.04 -12.63 13.28
N GLY A 131 -4.73 -13.78 13.23
CA GLY A 131 -4.87 -14.68 14.40
C GLY A 131 -3.57 -15.34 14.89
N THR A 132 -2.44 -15.17 14.20
CA THR A 132 -1.13 -15.70 14.61
C THR A 132 -0.19 -14.63 15.17
N ASP A 133 -0.66 -13.38 15.28
CA ASP A 133 0.13 -12.23 15.73
C ASP A 133 1.41 -11.99 14.89
N ALA A 134 1.39 -12.39 13.62
CA ALA A 134 2.44 -12.07 12.65
C ALA A 134 2.47 -10.57 12.30
N LEU A 135 1.33 -9.88 12.47
CA LEU A 135 1.20 -8.44 12.30
C LEU A 135 0.76 -7.84 13.63
N THR A 136 1.50 -6.86 14.15
CA THR A 136 1.13 -6.15 15.39
C THR A 136 1.24 -4.64 15.21
N TYR A 137 0.30 -3.88 15.77
CA TYR A 137 0.25 -2.42 15.65
C TYR A 137 0.82 -1.73 16.89
N VAL A 138 1.69 -0.75 16.68
CA VAL A 138 2.21 0.11 17.75
C VAL A 138 2.27 1.57 17.32
N GLU A 139 2.10 2.47 18.26
CA GLU A 139 2.36 3.90 18.08
C GLU A 139 3.55 4.31 18.94
N ARG A 140 4.45 5.12 18.40
CA ARG A 140 5.61 5.64 19.13
C ARG A 140 5.81 7.13 18.87
N GLU A 141 6.27 7.85 19.88
CA GLU A 141 6.73 9.22 19.71
C GLU A 141 8.15 9.21 19.14
N GLU A 142 8.39 10.00 18.10
CA GLU A 142 9.71 10.17 17.50
C GLU A 142 10.07 11.66 17.50
N ASP A 143 11.17 12.00 18.19
CA ASP A 143 11.76 13.33 18.20
C ASP A 143 12.66 13.49 16.97
N ARG A 144 12.10 14.08 15.90
CA ARG A 144 12.85 14.31 14.66
C ARG A 144 12.52 15.69 14.10
N GLU A 145 13.53 16.36 13.57
CA GLU A 145 13.32 17.56 12.74
C GLU A 145 12.41 17.19 11.56
N GLN A 146 11.21 17.77 11.52
CA GLN A 146 10.28 17.58 10.41
C GLN A 146 10.87 18.23 9.17
N LYS A 147 11.40 17.40 8.26
CA LYS A 147 11.62 17.84 6.88
C LYS A 147 10.25 18.11 6.26
N VAL A 148 10.05 19.29 5.68
CA VAL A 148 8.84 19.62 4.94
C VAL A 148 8.72 18.62 3.79
N GLN A 149 7.70 17.77 3.85
CA GLN A 149 7.37 16.86 2.76
C GLN A 149 6.10 17.37 2.06
N PRO A 150 6.04 17.31 0.73
CA PRO A 150 4.80 17.58 0.02
C PRO A 150 3.75 16.56 0.47
N LYS A 151 2.60 17.04 0.98
CA LYS A 151 1.46 16.17 1.28
C LYS A 151 0.85 15.72 -0.06
N ARG A 152 1.22 14.53 -0.52
CA ARG A 152 0.61 13.88 -1.69
C ARG A 152 -0.40 12.85 -1.22
N GLY A 153 -1.69 13.13 -1.41
CA GLY A 153 -2.79 12.20 -1.16
C GLY A 153 -2.98 11.22 -2.33
N GLN A 154 -3.94 10.31 -2.18
CA GLN A 154 -4.24 9.31 -3.22
C GLN A 154 -4.74 9.94 -4.52
N ILE A 155 -5.47 11.06 -4.45
CA ILE A 155 -5.98 11.77 -5.64
C ILE A 155 -4.82 12.38 -6.42
N GLU A 156 -3.90 13.08 -5.75
CA GLU A 156 -2.74 13.71 -6.40
C GLU A 156 -1.87 12.66 -7.09
N VAL A 157 -1.59 11.53 -6.40
CA VAL A 157 -0.80 10.44 -6.99
C VAL A 157 -1.51 9.79 -8.18
N GLY A 158 -2.82 9.56 -8.09
CA GLY A 158 -3.60 9.00 -9.19
C GLY A 158 -3.65 9.92 -10.41
N LEU A 159 -3.80 11.23 -10.20
CA LEU A 159 -3.76 12.22 -11.28
C LEU A 159 -2.37 12.31 -11.91
N GLU A 160 -1.30 12.33 -11.10
CA GLU A 160 0.07 12.32 -11.61
C GLU A 160 0.34 11.08 -12.48
N TYR A 161 -0.11 9.90 -12.04
CA TYR A 161 -0.05 8.67 -12.84
C TYR A 161 -0.77 8.82 -14.18
N LEU A 162 -2.03 9.28 -14.17
CA LEU A 162 -2.81 9.45 -15.40
C LEU A 162 -2.19 10.48 -16.35
N VAL A 163 -1.68 11.59 -15.83
CA VAL A 163 -1.00 12.62 -16.63
C VAL A 163 0.28 12.08 -17.26
N GLN A 164 1.03 11.23 -16.56
CA GLN A 164 2.22 10.59 -17.14
C GLN A 164 1.88 9.59 -18.25
N GLN A 165 0.75 8.88 -18.14
CA GLN A 165 0.34 7.89 -19.14
C GLN A 165 -0.33 8.52 -20.38
N TYR A 166 -1.17 9.54 -20.18
CA TYR A 166 -2.07 10.05 -21.22
C TYR A 166 -1.86 11.53 -21.58
N GLY A 167 -1.01 12.26 -20.84
CA GLY A 167 -0.80 13.69 -21.01
C GLY A 167 -1.82 14.55 -20.27
N ILE A 168 -1.43 15.80 -19.95
CA ILE A 168 -2.24 16.69 -19.10
C ILE A 168 -3.53 17.15 -19.78
N ASP A 169 -3.48 17.41 -21.09
CA ASP A 169 -4.63 17.94 -21.83
C ASP A 169 -5.78 16.92 -21.89
N ALA A 170 -5.46 15.65 -22.18
CA ALA A 170 -6.44 14.56 -22.25
C ALA A 170 -7.10 14.30 -20.88
N VAL A 171 -6.31 14.32 -19.79
CA VAL A 171 -6.83 14.16 -18.44
C VAL A 171 -7.73 15.34 -18.05
N ALA A 172 -7.32 16.57 -18.37
CA ALA A 172 -8.12 17.77 -18.08
C ALA A 172 -9.45 17.80 -18.85
N GLU A 173 -9.44 17.42 -20.13
CA GLU A 173 -10.65 17.32 -20.95
C GLU A 173 -11.63 16.28 -20.38
N SER A 174 -11.13 15.08 -20.06
CA SER A 174 -11.94 13.99 -19.47
C SER A 174 -12.58 14.40 -18.14
N LEU A 175 -11.84 15.12 -17.29
CA LEU A 175 -12.38 15.64 -16.02
C LEU A 175 -13.48 16.69 -16.25
N ASN A 176 -13.31 17.56 -17.24
CA ASN A 176 -14.32 18.57 -17.60
C ASN A 176 -15.62 17.93 -18.12
N GLU A 177 -15.53 16.87 -18.93
CA GLU A 177 -16.69 16.12 -19.40
C GLU A 177 -17.44 15.45 -18.25
N LEU A 178 -16.73 14.75 -17.36
CA LEU A 178 -17.34 14.13 -16.17
C LEU A 178 -18.02 15.16 -15.26
N ALA A 179 -17.43 16.34 -15.10
CA ALA A 179 -18.01 17.43 -14.32
C ALA A 179 -19.30 17.99 -14.96
N ARG A 180 -19.44 17.94 -16.29
CA ARG A 180 -20.68 18.31 -16.99
C ARG A 180 -21.77 17.26 -16.78
N VAL A 181 -21.44 15.97 -16.88
CA VAL A 181 -22.39 14.87 -16.68
C VAL A 181 -22.97 14.88 -15.26
N LYS A 182 -22.17 15.19 -14.23
CA LYS A 182 -22.66 15.28 -12.84
C LYS A 182 -23.55 16.50 -12.54
N LYS A 183 -23.55 17.52 -13.41
CA LYS A 183 -24.36 18.74 -13.27
C LYS A 183 -25.69 18.67 -14.03
N ALA A 184 -25.86 17.67 -14.90
CA ALA A 184 -27.12 17.36 -15.58
C ALA A 184 -27.93 16.36 -14.76
#